data_AF-A0A7S4RH59-F1
#
_entry.id   AF-A0A7S4RH59-F1
#
_cell.length_a   1.000
_cell.length_b   1.000
_cell.length_c   1.000
_cell.angle_alpha   90.00
_cell.angle_beta   90.00
_cell.angle_gamma   90.00
#
_symmetry.space_group_name_H-M   'P 1'
#
loop_
_entity.id
_entity.type
_entity.pdbx_description
1 polymer ?
#
loop_
_entity_poly.entity_id
_entity_poly.type
_entity_poly.pdbx_seq_one_letter_code
_entity_poly.pdbx_strand_id
1 'polypeptide(L)'
;MNGNVLSIFRSDGNIFGNLKDFNGWKTELGDPGCAYLSERYLQIGEWRIGEHNSQHLSVSHRAGYTAQIYRSDGIWHPGPRTDFNSWEIADGPVLQGSRNNCHLTFQNTYEG
;
A
#
# COMPACT_ATOMS: atom_id res chain seq x y z
N MET A 1 8.13 -20.13 -11.88
CA MET A 1 7.10 -19.44 -11.07
C MET A 1 5.86 -19.26 -11.94
N ASN A 2 4.67 -19.57 -11.41
CA ASN A 2 3.38 -19.59 -12.11
C ASN A 2 2.73 -18.20 -12.32
N GLY A 3 3.41 -17.13 -11.88
CA GLY A 3 3.07 -15.74 -12.22
C GLY A 3 1.88 -15.14 -11.46
N ASN A 4 1.32 -15.86 -10.49
CA ASN A 4 0.19 -15.40 -9.68
C ASN A 4 0.67 -14.47 -8.56
N VAL A 5 -0.04 -13.37 -8.33
CA VAL A 5 0.12 -12.52 -7.14
C VAL A 5 -0.90 -12.88 -6.06
N LEU A 6 -0.48 -12.78 -4.79
CA LEU A 6 -1.27 -13.14 -3.61
C LEU A 6 -2.56 -12.32 -3.55
N SER A 7 -2.43 -10.99 -3.64
CA SER A 7 -3.54 -10.03 -3.66
C SER A 7 -3.13 -8.79 -4.45
N ILE A 8 -4.09 -8.14 -5.10
CA ILE A 8 -3.95 -6.87 -5.81
C ILE A 8 -4.85 -5.86 -5.11
N PHE A 9 -4.24 -4.78 -4.63
CA PHE A 9 -4.93 -3.64 -4.03
C PHE A 9 -5.02 -2.55 -5.09
N ARG A 10 -6.22 -2.25 -5.58
CA ARG A 10 -6.44 -1.21 -6.60
C ARG A 10 -6.66 0.14 -5.93
N SER A 11 -6.27 1.22 -6.60
CA SER A 11 -6.53 2.61 -6.15
C SER A 11 -8.02 2.92 -5.95
N ASP A 12 -8.91 2.16 -6.61
CA ASP A 12 -10.36 2.22 -6.42
C ASP A 12 -10.88 1.51 -5.15
N GLY A 13 -9.99 0.94 -4.34
CA GLY A 13 -10.31 0.30 -3.06
C GLY A 13 -10.71 -1.18 -3.14
N ASN A 14 -10.80 -1.77 -4.33
CA ASN A 14 -11.13 -3.19 -4.47
C ASN A 14 -9.89 -4.10 -4.33
N ILE A 15 -10.12 -5.31 -3.80
CA ILE A 15 -9.10 -6.35 -3.65
C ILE A 15 -9.40 -7.51 -4.60
N PHE A 16 -8.42 -7.90 -5.41
CA PHE A 16 -8.50 -9.07 -6.30
C PHE A 16 -7.38 -10.07 -5.95
N GLY A 17 -7.57 -11.36 -6.23
CA GLY A 17 -6.56 -12.40 -6.01
C GLY A 17 -6.34 -13.27 -7.25
N ASN A 18 -5.21 -13.97 -7.31
CA ASN A 18 -4.92 -15.02 -8.31
C ASN A 18 -4.97 -14.55 -9.79
N LEU A 19 -4.44 -13.36 -10.07
CA LEU A 19 -4.33 -12.80 -11.42
C LEU A 19 -2.86 -12.76 -11.87
N LYS A 20 -2.61 -13.03 -13.15
CA LYS A 20 -1.25 -13.15 -13.73
C LYS A 20 -0.70 -11.86 -14.34
N ASP A 21 -1.56 -10.86 -14.53
CA ASP A 21 -1.23 -9.66 -15.32
C ASP A 21 -0.60 -8.54 -14.48
N PHE A 22 -0.71 -8.62 -13.15
CA PHE A 22 -0.23 -7.59 -12.22
C PHE A 22 1.03 -8.02 -11.44
N ASN A 23 1.87 -8.88 -12.02
CA ASN A 23 3.13 -9.25 -11.38
C ASN A 23 4.24 -8.25 -11.75
N GLY A 24 5.02 -7.82 -10.74
CA GLY A 24 6.07 -6.80 -10.91
C GLY A 24 7.31 -7.24 -11.69
N TRP A 25 7.32 -8.45 -12.26
CA TRP A 25 8.43 -9.00 -13.04
C TRP A 25 8.33 -8.73 -14.54
N LYS A 26 7.25 -8.07 -14.99
CA LYS A 26 6.94 -7.86 -16.41
C LYS A 26 7.36 -6.51 -16.98
N THR A 27 7.80 -5.55 -16.14
CA THR A 27 8.05 -4.16 -16.57
C THR A 27 9.22 -3.56 -15.79
N GLU A 28 10.05 -2.75 -16.46
CA GLU A 28 10.99 -1.86 -15.78
C GLU A 28 10.22 -0.81 -14.98
N LEU A 29 10.39 -0.81 -13.66
CA LEU A 29 9.60 0.01 -12.73
C LEU A 29 10.00 1.50 -12.72
N GLY A 30 11.12 1.86 -13.36
CA GLY A 30 11.72 3.19 -13.25
C GLY A 30 12.17 3.52 -11.83
N ASP A 31 12.47 4.80 -11.59
CA ASP A 31 12.73 5.28 -10.23
C ASP A 31 11.44 5.30 -9.42
N PRO A 32 11.43 4.81 -8.17
CA PRO A 32 10.25 4.80 -7.33
C PRO A 32 9.73 6.22 -7.05
N GLY A 33 8.67 6.60 -7.75
CA GLY A 33 7.85 7.77 -7.44
C GLY A 33 6.92 7.46 -6.27
N CYS A 34 7.00 8.24 -5.20
CA CYS A 34 6.23 8.06 -3.97
C CYS A 34 6.27 6.65 -3.37
N ALA A 35 7.46 6.03 -3.35
CA ALA A 35 7.66 4.82 -2.59
C ALA A 35 8.82 5.02 -1.61
N TYR A 36 8.52 4.93 -0.32
CA TYR A 36 9.50 5.13 0.73
C TYR A 36 9.18 4.34 2.00
N LEU A 37 10.24 3.97 2.71
CA LEU A 37 10.19 3.35 4.03
C LEU A 37 10.36 4.43 5.11
N SER A 38 9.51 4.35 6.13
CA SER A 38 9.69 5.04 7.41
C SER A 38 9.94 4.03 8.53
N GLU A 39 10.11 4.50 9.75
CA GLU A 39 10.23 3.65 10.94
C GLU A 39 9.01 2.74 11.16
N ARG A 40 7.81 3.14 10.70
CA ARG A 40 6.55 2.46 11.04
C ARG A 40 5.74 1.97 9.85
N TYR A 41 6.07 2.41 8.64
CA TYR A 41 5.31 2.05 7.45
C TYR A 41 6.16 2.08 6.18
N LEU A 42 5.79 1.24 5.24
CA LEU A 42 6.14 1.34 3.83
C LEU A 42 5.01 2.09 3.12
N GLN A 43 5.32 3.23 2.51
CA GLN A 43 4.39 3.96 1.66
C GLN A 43 4.67 3.64 0.19
N ILE A 44 3.61 3.42 -0.59
CA ILE A 44 3.63 3.28 -2.04
C ILE A 44 2.41 4.03 -2.60
N GLY A 45 2.64 5.18 -3.22
CA GLY A 45 1.57 6.08 -3.65
C GLY A 45 0.67 6.48 -2.48
N GLU A 46 -0.65 6.24 -2.63
CA GLU A 46 -1.66 6.51 -1.60
C GLU A 46 -1.85 5.36 -0.60
N TRP A 47 -1.10 4.27 -0.74
CA TRP A 47 -1.15 3.11 0.12
C TRP A 47 -0.02 3.11 1.14
N ARG A 48 -0.32 2.67 2.36
CA ARG A 48 0.65 2.37 3.41
C ARG A 48 0.45 0.94 3.90
N ILE A 49 1.54 0.18 4.00
CA ILE A 49 1.61 -1.02 4.81
C ILE A 49 2.36 -0.63 6.08
N GLY A 50 1.67 -0.54 7.21
CA GLY A 50 2.23 0.04 8.42
C GLY A 50 1.74 -0.62 9.69
N GLU A 51 2.63 -0.68 10.68
CA GLU A 51 2.28 -1.06 12.05
C GLU A 51 1.47 0.10 12.65
N HIS A 52 0.17 -0.05 12.89
CA HIS A 52 -0.67 0.96 13.56
C HIS A 52 -0.37 1.04 15.06
N ASN A 53 -0.11 -0.11 15.67
CA ASN A 53 0.39 -0.29 17.02
C ASN A 53 1.02 -1.68 17.15
N SER A 54 1.56 -2.02 18.32
CA SER A 54 2.25 -3.28 18.58
C SER A 54 1.44 -4.56 18.32
N GLN A 55 0.13 -4.44 18.11
CA GLN A 55 -0.77 -5.55 17.86
C GLN A 55 -1.37 -5.57 16.45
N HIS A 56 -1.19 -4.52 15.64
CA HIS A 56 -1.90 -4.36 14.37
C HIS A 56 -0.99 -3.88 13.25
N LEU A 57 -0.78 -4.74 12.25
CA LEU A 57 -0.24 -4.36 10.94
C LEU A 57 -1.41 -4.09 9.99
N SER A 58 -1.40 -2.93 9.33
CA SER A 58 -2.51 -2.48 8.50
C SER A 58 -2.08 -2.17 7.07
N VAL A 59 -2.92 -2.52 6.10
CA VAL A 59 -2.84 -2.06 4.71
C VAL A 59 -3.89 -0.96 4.54
N SER A 60 -3.44 0.28 4.42
CA SER A 60 -4.30 1.46 4.53
C SER A 60 -4.20 2.39 3.32
N HIS A 61 -5.31 3.01 2.95
CA HIS A 61 -5.42 4.01 1.90
C HIS A 61 -5.58 5.41 2.49
N ARG A 62 -5.03 6.42 1.79
CA ARG A 62 -5.07 7.84 2.20
C ARG A 62 -6.47 8.39 2.35
N ALA A 63 -7.46 7.81 1.67
CA ALA A 63 -8.87 8.21 1.77
C ALA A 63 -9.54 7.82 3.12
N GLY A 64 -8.78 7.34 4.11
CA GLY A 64 -9.29 7.01 5.44
C GLY A 64 -9.75 5.56 5.58
N TYR A 65 -9.47 4.69 4.61
CA TYR A 65 -9.87 3.29 4.64
C TYR A 65 -8.71 2.34 4.92
N THR A 66 -8.93 1.36 5.79
CA THR A 66 -8.06 0.22 6.04
C THR A 66 -8.61 -0.99 5.28
N ALA A 67 -7.86 -1.47 4.29
CA ALA A 67 -8.25 -2.59 3.44
C ALA A 67 -8.06 -3.94 4.13
N GLN A 68 -7.05 -4.06 4.99
CA GLN A 68 -6.72 -5.29 5.68
C GLN A 68 -5.97 -4.99 6.99
N ILE A 69 -6.34 -5.65 8.07
CA ILE A 69 -5.62 -5.63 9.35
C ILE A 69 -5.12 -7.04 9.66
N TYR A 70 -3.86 -7.18 10.06
CA TYR A 70 -3.26 -8.40 10.57
C TYR A 70 -2.91 -8.19 12.04
N ARG A 71 -3.43 -9.06 12.90
CA ARG A 71 -3.20 -8.98 14.34
C ARG A 71 -2.03 -9.84 14.77
N SER A 72 -1.40 -9.47 15.87
CA SER A 72 -0.32 -10.24 16.51
C SER A 72 -0.72 -11.64 16.95
N ASP A 73 -2.03 -11.92 17.10
CA ASP A 73 -2.57 -13.25 17.42
C ASP A 73 -2.83 -14.12 16.17
N GLY A 74 -2.47 -13.63 14.98
CA GLY A 74 -2.63 -14.35 13.71
C GLY A 74 -4.00 -14.21 13.07
N ILE A 75 -4.95 -13.51 13.71
CA ILE A 75 -6.25 -13.20 13.10
C ILE A 75 -6.10 -12.03 12.13
N TRP A 76 -6.79 -12.08 11.02
CA TRP A 76 -6.90 -10.96 10.10
C TRP A 76 -8.34 -10.47 10.00
N HIS A 77 -8.53 -9.15 9.85
CA HIS A 77 -9.84 -8.52 9.68
C HIS A 77 -9.96 -7.88 8.30
N PRO A 78 -10.92 -8.33 7.45
CA PRO A 78 -11.13 -7.71 6.14
C PRO A 78 -11.62 -6.26 6.28
N GLY A 79 -11.24 -5.45 5.29
CA GLY A 79 -11.83 -4.14 5.02
C GLY A 79 -13.04 -4.18 4.08
N PRO A 80 -13.56 -2.99 3.71
CA PRO A 80 -13.08 -1.68 4.14
C PRO A 80 -13.44 -1.39 5.60
N ARG A 81 -12.47 -0.89 6.38
CA ARG A 81 -12.70 -0.37 7.73
C ARG A 81 -12.18 1.06 7.86
N THR A 82 -12.58 1.75 8.91
CA THR A 82 -12.15 3.13 9.21
C THR A 82 -11.33 3.21 10.50
N ASP A 83 -10.96 2.07 11.08
CA ASP A 83 -10.09 1.93 12.25
C ASP A 83 -8.71 1.40 11.85
N PHE A 84 -7.73 1.59 12.73
CA PHE A 84 -6.35 1.10 12.57
C PHE A 84 -5.68 1.55 11.27
N ASN A 85 -5.97 2.78 10.81
CA ASN A 85 -5.42 3.31 9.56
C ASN A 85 -4.02 3.90 9.78
N SER A 86 -3.01 3.39 9.05
CA SER A 86 -1.62 3.86 9.20
C SER A 86 -1.36 5.29 8.70
N TRP A 87 -2.35 5.97 8.13
CA TRP A 87 -2.31 7.41 7.85
C TRP A 87 -2.60 8.27 9.09
N GLU A 88 -3.10 7.68 10.18
CA GLU A 88 -3.25 8.34 11.48
C GLU A 88 -1.91 8.44 12.24
N ILE A 89 -0.91 7.68 11.80
CA ILE A 89 0.45 7.72 12.36
C ILE A 89 1.16 8.96 11.82
N ALA A 90 1.81 9.70 12.71
CA ALA A 90 2.64 10.84 12.34
C ALA A 90 3.73 10.44 11.34
N ASP A 91 4.05 11.34 10.41
CA ASP A 91 5.10 11.09 9.44
C ASP A 91 6.48 11.08 10.09
N GLY A 92 7.19 9.97 9.91
CA GLY A 92 8.58 9.82 10.34
C GLY A 92 9.59 10.21 9.23
N PRO A 93 10.89 10.16 9.55
CA PRO A 93 11.95 10.33 8.56
C PRO A 93 11.83 9.28 7.44
N VAL A 94 12.30 9.65 6.25
CA VAL A 94 12.49 8.70 5.16
C VAL A 94 13.77 7.93 5.41
N LEU A 95 13.67 6.63 5.64
CA LEU A 95 14.82 5.74 5.84
C LEU A 95 15.36 5.22 4.51
N GLN A 96 14.50 5.00 3.52
CA GLN A 96 14.86 4.56 2.18
C GLN A 96 13.77 4.95 1.18
N GLY A 97 14.13 5.17 -0.08
CA GLY A 97 13.20 5.53 -1.16
C GLY A 97 13.02 7.04 -1.27
N SER A 98 11.89 7.48 -1.85
CA SER A 98 11.65 8.88 -2.15
C SER A 98 10.20 9.31 -1.94
N ARG A 99 10.01 10.55 -1.49
CA ARG A 99 8.71 11.23 -1.44
C ARG A 99 8.38 11.97 -2.75
N ASN A 100 9.27 11.93 -3.74
CA ASN A 100 9.04 12.60 -5.01
C ASN A 100 7.73 12.13 -5.64
N ASN A 101 6.93 13.07 -6.15
CA ASN A 101 5.65 12.82 -6.79
C ASN A 101 4.54 12.23 -5.88
N CYS A 102 4.70 12.24 -4.54
CA CYS A 102 3.61 11.83 -3.63
C CYS A 102 2.35 12.70 -3.65
N HIS A 103 2.44 13.90 -4.23
CA HIS A 103 1.33 14.85 -4.33
C HIS A 103 0.68 14.87 -5.72
N LEU A 104 1.20 14.11 -6.69
CA LEU A 104 0.55 13.93 -7.98
C LEU A 104 -0.49 12.84 -7.80
N THR A 105 -1.73 13.24 -7.48
CA THR A 105 -2.90 12.42 -7.80
C THR A 105 -2.76 11.98 -9.25
N PHE A 106 -2.87 10.69 -9.52
CA PHE A 106 -2.78 10.12 -10.87
C PHE A 106 -3.62 10.94 -11.84
N GLN A 107 -3.01 11.88 -12.55
CA GLN A 107 -3.56 12.40 -13.78
C GLN A 107 -3.38 11.26 -14.76
N ASN A 108 -4.50 10.67 -15.17
CA ASN A 108 -4.59 9.60 -16.16
C ASN A 108 -3.60 9.83 -17.30
N THR A 109 -2.46 9.16 -17.30
CA THR A 109 -1.62 9.02 -18.49
C THR A 109 -1.94 7.68 -19.14
N TYR A 110 -3.14 7.62 -19.70
CA TYR A 110 -3.40 6.78 -20.87
C TYR A 110 -3.52 7.72 -22.07
N GLU A 111 -2.37 8.10 -22.63
CA GLU A 111 -2.28 8.65 -23.98
C GLU A 111 -1.28 7.80 -24.76
N GLY A 112 -1.73 7.26 -25.91
CA GLY A 112 -0.92 6.56 -26.90
C GLY A 112 -1.36 5.14 -27.19
#